data_AF-A0A179HID0-F1
#
_entry.id   AF-A0A179HID0-F1
#
_cell.length_a   1.000
_cell.length_b   1.000
_cell.length_c   1.000
_cell.angle_alpha   90.00
_cell.angle_beta   90.00
_cell.angle_gamma   90.00
#
_symmetry.space_group_name_H-M   'P 1'
#
loop_
_entity.id
_entity.type
_entity.pdbx_description
1 polymer ?
#
loop_
_entity_poly.entity_id
_entity_poly.type
_entity_poly.pdbx_seq_one_letter_code
_entity_poly.pdbx_strand_id
1 'polypeptide(L)'
;MREAQQNWSAASSADPAYEESLIRSLGPKYFTSFPNHQYFVRVHRPLAVSLALLSRRESFLAGPEWISTPWVEHPKSPLDQLFDIVLSLPPIFAGVDRILPLPATMTRRLSAQDLLQSCLALETRFHHWFASVVVASGSQHPPWWSDELGSPGGELPFANPYTFRDGLTGIMMLYYWMSQILFHRCVECLHAAIFQPVVDAYPDMWPNLPPSLQIDPNQYQDGRDLAANICRGLDATLNSTTQPDMLLAPMTVALDFYRDINATSQDGVLEILWLEAFKRRLAMKGQHIATVLQGQRWVEVARF
;
A
#
# COMPACT_ATOMS: atom_id res chain seq x y z
N MET A 1 9.00 11.92 0.11
CA MET A 1 9.72 11.01 -0.81
C MET A 1 11.22 10.83 -0.51
N ARG A 2 12.09 11.87 -0.54
CA ARG A 2 13.54 11.70 -0.21
C ARG A 2 13.79 11.20 1.22
N GLU A 3 13.04 11.70 2.20
CA GLU A 3 13.14 11.23 3.59
C GLU A 3 12.67 9.78 3.79
N ALA A 4 11.70 9.31 2.99
CA ALA A 4 11.24 7.92 3.03
C ALA A 4 12.33 6.98 2.51
N GLN A 5 12.96 7.34 1.37
CA GLN A 5 14.12 6.62 0.83
C GLN A 5 15.31 6.61 1.81
N GLN A 6 15.57 7.72 2.49
CA GLN A 6 16.69 7.87 3.42
C GLN A 6 16.45 7.10 4.74
N ASN A 7 15.21 7.06 5.22
CA ASN A 7 14.82 6.21 6.36
C ASN A 7 14.84 4.71 5.98
N TRP A 8 14.58 4.36 4.71
CA TRP A 8 14.68 2.99 4.20
C TRP A 8 16.13 2.49 4.13
N SER A 9 17.05 3.32 3.65
CA SER A 9 18.48 2.98 3.55
C SER A 9 19.14 2.73 4.91
N ALA A 10 18.57 3.23 6.00
CA ALA A 10 19.08 3.00 7.34
C ALA A 10 18.71 1.61 7.91
N ALA A 11 17.70 0.93 7.33
CA ALA A 11 17.18 -0.34 7.84
C ALA A 11 17.65 -1.59 7.06
N SER A 12 18.14 -1.43 5.82
CA SER A 12 18.70 -2.51 5.00
C SER A 12 20.11 -2.14 4.52
N SER A 13 21.11 -2.96 4.85
CA SER A 13 22.50 -2.78 4.43
C SER A 13 22.76 -3.19 2.97
N ALA A 14 21.74 -3.61 2.22
CA ALA A 14 21.85 -4.04 0.83
C ALA A 14 21.26 -2.98 -0.11
N ASP A 15 21.96 -2.71 -1.22
CA ASP A 15 21.43 -1.87 -2.29
C ASP A 15 20.17 -2.54 -2.88
N PRO A 16 18.98 -1.90 -2.80
CA PRO A 16 17.73 -2.50 -3.27
C PRO A 16 17.77 -2.84 -4.77
N ALA A 17 18.56 -2.11 -5.58
CA ALA A 17 18.71 -2.41 -7.00
C ALA A 17 19.52 -3.70 -7.23
N TYR A 18 20.52 -3.95 -6.39
CA TYR A 18 21.31 -5.17 -6.45
C TYR A 18 20.48 -6.38 -6.03
N GLU A 19 19.70 -6.26 -4.95
CA GLU A 19 18.81 -7.33 -4.49
C GLU A 19 17.75 -7.67 -5.55
N GLU A 20 17.12 -6.67 -6.17
CA GLU A 20 16.18 -6.87 -7.26
C GLU A 20 16.80 -7.64 -8.44
N SER A 21 18.01 -7.26 -8.85
CA SER A 21 18.73 -7.94 -9.92
C SER A 21 19.07 -9.39 -9.57
N LEU A 22 19.38 -9.69 -8.31
CA LEU A 22 19.68 -11.04 -7.85
C LEU A 22 18.43 -11.92 -7.86
N ILE A 23 17.30 -11.44 -7.34
CA ILE A 23 16.05 -12.21 -7.33
C ILE A 23 15.59 -12.51 -8.75
N ARG A 24 15.68 -11.52 -9.65
CA ARG A 24 15.38 -11.72 -11.07
C ARG A 24 16.27 -12.79 -11.71
N SER A 25 17.56 -12.85 -11.38
CA SER A 25 18.49 -13.82 -11.99
C SER A 25 18.29 -15.25 -11.49
N LEU A 26 17.84 -15.43 -10.25
CA LEU A 26 17.46 -16.73 -9.68
C LEU A 26 16.18 -17.28 -10.32
N GLY A 27 15.28 -16.39 -10.75
CA GLY A 27 14.02 -16.73 -11.41
C GLY A 27 12.96 -17.28 -10.46
N PRO A 28 11.69 -17.32 -10.90
CA PRO A 28 10.57 -17.61 -10.00
C PRO A 28 10.54 -19.07 -9.51
N LYS A 29 11.08 -20.02 -10.31
CA LYS A 29 11.16 -21.44 -9.93
C LYS A 29 12.05 -21.69 -8.71
N TYR A 30 13.02 -20.82 -8.45
CA TYR A 30 13.90 -20.95 -7.30
C TYR A 30 13.17 -20.77 -5.95
N PHE A 31 12.00 -20.12 -5.99
CA PHE A 31 11.19 -19.75 -4.82
C PHE A 31 9.93 -20.62 -4.66
N THR A 32 9.90 -21.83 -5.24
CA THR A 32 8.75 -22.73 -5.11
C THR A 32 8.73 -23.48 -3.78
N SER A 33 9.90 -23.76 -3.20
CA SER A 33 10.05 -24.62 -2.03
C SER A 33 10.82 -23.96 -0.88
N PHE A 34 10.69 -24.53 0.32
CA PHE A 34 11.42 -24.09 1.51
C PHE A 34 12.94 -24.30 1.35
N PRO A 35 13.81 -23.39 1.84
CA PRO A 35 13.50 -22.16 2.59
C PRO A 35 13.26 -20.92 1.70
N ASN A 36 13.56 -21.02 0.40
CA ASN A 36 13.55 -19.88 -0.52
C ASN A 36 12.16 -19.27 -0.67
N HIS A 37 11.11 -20.10 -0.74
CA HIS A 37 9.73 -19.63 -0.77
C HIS A 37 9.42 -18.73 0.44
N GLN A 38 9.84 -19.14 1.64
CA GLN A 38 9.59 -18.37 2.85
C GLN A 38 10.33 -17.04 2.85
N TYR A 39 11.58 -17.00 2.39
CA TYR A 39 12.31 -15.73 2.20
C TYR A 39 11.58 -14.82 1.21
N PHE A 40 11.17 -15.35 0.06
CA PHE A 40 10.49 -14.60 -0.98
C PHE A 40 9.18 -13.99 -0.47
N VAL A 41 8.32 -14.79 0.16
CA VAL A 41 6.99 -14.36 0.61
C VAL A 41 7.05 -13.44 1.83
N ARG A 42 7.95 -13.71 2.78
CA ARG A 42 7.98 -12.98 4.06
C ARG A 42 8.89 -11.76 4.05
N VAL A 43 9.94 -11.75 3.23
CA VAL A 43 10.96 -10.69 3.26
C VAL A 43 10.92 -9.88 1.97
N HIS A 44 11.23 -10.53 0.85
CA HIS A 44 11.46 -9.82 -0.41
C HIS A 44 10.18 -9.21 -0.99
N ARG A 45 9.10 -9.99 -1.10
CA ARG A 45 7.87 -9.55 -1.77
C ARG A 45 7.17 -8.38 -1.05
N PRO A 46 6.97 -8.37 0.28
CA PRO A 46 6.44 -7.20 0.99
C PRO A 46 7.27 -5.93 0.77
N LEU A 47 8.60 -6.06 0.83
CA LEU A 47 9.52 -4.96 0.62
C LEU A 47 9.40 -4.41 -0.80
N ALA A 48 9.46 -5.28 -1.81
CA ALA A 48 9.36 -4.91 -3.20
C ALA A 48 8.01 -4.28 -3.56
N VAL A 49 6.89 -4.79 -3.01
CA VAL A 49 5.55 -4.18 -3.16
C VAL A 49 5.53 -2.76 -2.60
N SER A 50 6.07 -2.57 -1.39
CA SER A 50 6.12 -1.27 -0.72
C SER A 50 6.98 -0.28 -1.50
N LEU A 51 8.17 -0.72 -1.96
CA LEU A 51 9.07 0.09 -2.78
C LEU A 51 8.43 0.47 -4.12
N ALA A 52 7.81 -0.48 -4.82
CA ALA A 52 7.16 -0.25 -6.10
C ALA A 52 6.04 0.80 -5.98
N LEU A 53 5.18 0.66 -4.96
CA LEU A 53 4.11 1.62 -4.69
C LEU A 53 4.63 3.02 -4.39
N LEU A 54 5.57 3.13 -3.45
CA LEU A 54 6.02 4.44 -2.95
C LEU A 54 6.97 5.15 -3.91
N SER A 55 7.74 4.40 -4.70
CA SER A 55 8.54 4.95 -5.79
C SER A 55 7.73 5.20 -7.06
N ARG A 56 6.47 4.71 -7.11
CA ARG A 56 5.59 4.77 -8.28
C ARG A 56 6.24 4.13 -9.51
N ARG A 57 6.96 3.03 -9.31
CA ARG A 57 7.70 2.30 -10.35
C ARG A 57 7.24 0.86 -10.44
N GLU A 58 7.16 0.38 -11.67
CA GLU A 58 6.80 -1.00 -11.98
C GLU A 58 7.78 -1.98 -11.34
N SER A 59 7.25 -3.15 -10.95
CA SER A 59 8.05 -4.26 -10.44
C SER A 59 7.81 -5.50 -11.30
N PHE A 60 8.87 -6.25 -11.58
CA PHE A 60 8.78 -7.53 -12.26
C PHE A 60 7.91 -8.55 -11.54
N LEU A 61 7.67 -8.37 -10.24
CA LEU A 61 6.81 -9.23 -9.43
C LEU A 61 5.34 -9.21 -9.90
N ALA A 62 4.93 -8.19 -10.66
CA ALA A 62 3.63 -8.15 -11.33
C ALA A 62 3.53 -9.13 -12.51
N GLY A 63 4.65 -9.68 -12.98
CA GLY A 63 4.72 -10.58 -14.12
C GLY A 63 3.97 -11.91 -13.88
N PRO A 64 3.34 -12.50 -14.92
CA PRO A 64 2.52 -13.70 -14.79
C PRO A 64 3.28 -14.89 -14.18
N GLU A 65 4.57 -15.01 -14.49
CA GLU A 65 5.44 -16.05 -13.94
C GLU A 65 5.68 -15.89 -12.43
N TRP A 66 5.80 -14.66 -11.93
CA TRP A 66 6.07 -14.33 -10.52
C TRP A 66 4.82 -14.43 -9.64
N ILE A 67 3.65 -14.21 -10.22
CA ILE A 67 2.37 -14.42 -9.52
C ILE A 67 1.88 -15.86 -9.58
N SER A 68 2.49 -16.76 -10.37
CA SER A 68 2.02 -18.15 -10.50
C SER A 68 3.04 -19.16 -10.00
N THR A 69 4.26 -19.09 -10.52
CA THR A 69 5.26 -20.15 -10.35
C THR A 69 5.70 -20.34 -8.89
N PRO A 70 5.99 -19.29 -8.09
CA PRO A 70 6.37 -19.47 -6.68
C PRO A 70 5.26 -20.10 -5.82
N TRP A 71 4.01 -20.14 -6.30
CA TRP A 71 2.81 -20.55 -5.57
C TRP A 71 2.31 -21.94 -5.96
N VAL A 72 3.08 -22.69 -6.76
CA VAL A 72 2.68 -24.02 -7.23
C VAL A 72 2.58 -25.02 -6.07
N GLU A 73 3.51 -24.96 -5.12
CA GLU A 73 3.54 -25.87 -3.95
C GLU A 73 2.85 -25.28 -2.72
N HIS A 74 2.66 -23.95 -2.69
CA HIS A 74 2.15 -23.22 -1.54
C HIS A 74 1.01 -22.28 -1.96
N PRO A 75 -0.21 -22.44 -1.41
CA PRO A 75 -1.34 -21.59 -1.77
C PRO A 75 -1.13 -20.16 -1.24
N LYS A 76 -1.56 -19.17 -2.03
CA LYS A 76 -1.53 -17.75 -1.64
C LYS A 76 -2.41 -17.47 -0.44
N SER A 77 -1.89 -16.70 0.51
CA SER A 77 -2.71 -16.08 1.55
C SER A 77 -3.55 -14.93 0.98
N PRO A 78 -4.59 -14.44 1.70
CA PRO A 78 -5.32 -13.24 1.31
C PRO A 78 -4.43 -12.00 1.14
N LEU A 79 -3.39 -11.85 1.98
CA LEU A 79 -2.39 -10.80 1.82
C LEU A 79 -1.60 -10.95 0.51
N ASP A 80 -1.24 -12.17 0.14
CA ASP A 80 -0.52 -12.43 -1.11
C ASP A 80 -1.36 -12.08 -2.34
N GLN A 81 -2.67 -12.33 -2.28
CA GLN A 81 -3.61 -11.94 -3.33
C GLN A 81 -3.76 -10.41 -3.39
N LEU A 82 -3.78 -9.74 -2.23
CA LEU A 82 -3.78 -8.28 -2.18
C LEU A 82 -2.54 -7.72 -2.88
N PHE A 83 -1.36 -8.27 -2.62
CA PHE A 83 -0.12 -7.84 -3.26
C PHE A 83 -0.15 -7.96 -4.79
N ASP A 84 -0.80 -8.98 -5.36
CA ASP A 84 -0.97 -9.08 -6.82
C ASP A 84 -1.83 -7.94 -7.39
N ILE A 85 -2.85 -7.52 -6.65
CA ILE A 85 -3.71 -6.40 -7.03
C ILE A 85 -2.93 -5.09 -6.89
N VAL A 86 -2.27 -4.90 -5.76
CA VAL A 86 -1.47 -3.72 -5.44
C VAL A 86 -0.33 -3.50 -6.43
N LEU A 87 0.36 -4.56 -6.87
CA LEU A 87 1.42 -4.49 -7.89
C LEU A 87 0.92 -4.06 -9.28
N SER A 88 -0.40 -4.01 -9.51
CA SER A 88 -0.99 -3.44 -10.72
C SER A 88 -1.10 -1.91 -10.68
N LEU A 89 -0.95 -1.27 -9.51
CA LEU A 89 -1.01 0.18 -9.36
C LEU A 89 0.21 0.94 -9.90
N PRO A 90 1.47 0.52 -9.64
CA PRO A 90 2.65 1.30 -10.05
C PRO A 90 2.75 1.62 -11.56
N PRO A 91 2.40 0.72 -12.50
CA PRO A 91 2.34 1.07 -13.93
C PRO A 91 1.36 2.22 -14.23
N ILE A 92 0.20 2.24 -13.57
CA ILE A 92 -0.79 3.31 -13.70
C ILE A 92 -0.19 4.61 -13.15
N PHE A 93 0.42 4.56 -11.97
CA PHE A 93 1.06 5.72 -11.34
C PHE A 93 2.17 6.32 -12.21
N ALA A 94 3.05 5.49 -12.77
CA ALA A 94 4.07 5.91 -13.71
C ALA A 94 3.45 6.52 -14.98
N GLY A 95 2.35 5.94 -15.48
CA GLY A 95 1.55 6.49 -16.56
C GLY A 95 1.07 7.92 -16.27
N VAL A 96 0.47 8.12 -15.11
CA VAL A 96 0.01 9.44 -14.63
C VAL A 96 1.16 10.43 -14.53
N ASP A 97 2.29 10.04 -13.93
CA ASP A 97 3.45 10.92 -13.75
C ASP A 97 4.05 11.38 -15.08
N ARG A 98 3.94 10.58 -16.14
CA ARG A 98 4.36 10.98 -17.50
C ARG A 98 3.39 11.96 -18.15
N ILE A 99 2.08 11.83 -17.93
CA ILE A 99 1.08 12.63 -18.65
C ILE A 99 0.73 13.94 -17.95
N LEU A 100 0.75 14.00 -16.62
CA LEU A 100 0.33 15.19 -15.89
C LEU A 100 1.15 16.44 -16.20
N PRO A 101 2.49 16.38 -16.36
CA PRO A 101 3.31 17.55 -16.68
C PRO A 101 3.15 18.04 -18.13
N LEU A 102 2.56 17.23 -19.02
CA LEU A 102 2.38 17.60 -20.42
C LEU A 102 1.26 18.66 -20.57
N PRO A 103 1.31 19.50 -21.62
CA PRO A 103 0.22 20.41 -21.92
C PRO A 103 -1.11 19.67 -22.11
N ALA A 104 -2.22 20.34 -21.77
CA ALA A 104 -3.57 19.80 -21.93
C ALA A 104 -3.95 19.65 -23.41
N THR A 105 -3.42 18.63 -24.06
CA THR A 105 -3.74 18.26 -25.45
C THR A 105 -4.80 17.17 -25.51
N MET A 106 -5.42 17.00 -26.68
CA MET A 106 -6.37 15.90 -26.90
C MET A 106 -5.69 14.53 -26.68
N THR A 107 -4.44 14.36 -27.12
CA THR A 107 -3.65 13.14 -26.90
C THR A 107 -3.46 12.85 -25.41
N ARG A 108 -3.11 13.86 -24.61
CA ARG A 108 -2.97 13.70 -23.15
C ARG A 108 -4.29 13.28 -22.51
N ARG A 109 -5.41 13.86 -22.94
CA ARG A 109 -6.75 13.51 -22.47
C ARG A 109 -7.09 12.05 -22.79
N LEU A 110 -6.84 11.59 -24.01
CA LEU A 110 -7.06 10.19 -24.40
C LEU A 110 -6.23 9.23 -23.54
N SER A 111 -4.94 9.54 -23.33
CA SER A 111 -4.10 8.75 -22.42
C SER A 111 -4.62 8.75 -20.96
N ALA A 112 -5.17 9.87 -20.48
CA ALA A 112 -5.79 9.93 -19.16
C ALA A 112 -7.06 9.07 -19.07
N GLN A 113 -7.86 9.02 -20.14
CA GLN A 113 -9.04 8.16 -20.24
C GLN A 113 -8.67 6.68 -20.24
N ASP A 114 -7.62 6.27 -20.96
CA ASP A 114 -7.11 4.89 -20.97
C ASP A 114 -6.63 4.46 -19.57
N LEU A 115 -5.93 5.35 -18.86
CA LEU A 115 -5.52 5.10 -17.48
C LEU A 115 -6.72 5.02 -16.53
N LEU A 116 -7.73 5.87 -16.69
CA LEU A 116 -8.95 5.80 -15.88
C LEU A 116 -9.70 4.48 -16.12
N GLN A 117 -9.80 4.02 -17.36
CA GLN A 117 -10.38 2.72 -17.68
C GLN A 117 -9.65 1.57 -16.95
N SER A 118 -8.31 1.67 -16.88
CA SER A 118 -7.47 0.72 -16.15
C SER A 118 -7.72 0.78 -14.64
N CYS A 119 -7.92 1.98 -14.08
CA CYS A 119 -8.30 2.17 -12.68
C CYS A 119 -9.63 1.49 -12.34
N LEU A 120 -10.67 1.66 -13.16
CA LEU A 120 -12.00 1.09 -12.91
C LEU A 120 -12.00 -0.45 -12.96
N ALA A 121 -11.21 -1.04 -13.86
CA ALA A 121 -11.00 -2.47 -13.88
C ALA A 121 -10.29 -2.96 -12.60
N LEU A 122 -9.33 -2.19 -12.09
CA LEU A 122 -8.59 -2.52 -10.88
C LEU A 122 -9.45 -2.36 -9.60
N GLU A 123 -10.30 -1.34 -9.56
CA GLU A 123 -11.26 -1.09 -8.48
C GLU A 123 -12.18 -2.31 -8.27
N THR A 124 -12.67 -2.92 -9.35
CA THR A 124 -13.46 -4.16 -9.28
C THR A 124 -12.69 -5.30 -8.58
N ARG A 125 -11.38 -5.41 -8.83
CA ARG A 125 -10.53 -6.43 -8.18
C ARG A 125 -10.35 -6.16 -6.70
N PHE A 126 -10.15 -4.90 -6.30
CA PHE A 126 -10.08 -4.51 -4.89
C PHE A 126 -11.40 -4.81 -4.16
N HIS A 127 -12.54 -4.48 -4.75
CA HIS A 127 -13.85 -4.78 -4.19
C HIS A 127 -14.08 -6.28 -4.01
N HIS A 128 -13.78 -7.08 -5.04
CA HIS A 128 -13.92 -8.53 -4.96
C HIS A 128 -13.02 -9.13 -3.87
N TRP A 129 -11.77 -8.67 -3.78
CA TRP A 129 -10.86 -9.10 -2.74
C TRP A 129 -11.35 -8.70 -1.34
N PHE A 130 -11.82 -7.48 -1.15
CA PHE A 130 -12.32 -7.03 0.15
C PHE A 130 -13.57 -7.82 0.58
N ALA A 131 -14.50 -8.05 -0.36
CA ALA A 131 -15.67 -8.88 -0.12
C ALA A 131 -15.30 -10.32 0.28
N SER A 132 -14.29 -10.93 -0.35
CA SER A 132 -13.85 -12.29 -0.01
C SER A 132 -13.25 -12.36 1.41
N VAL A 133 -12.51 -11.33 1.82
CA VAL A 133 -11.97 -11.20 3.17
C VAL A 133 -13.08 -11.06 4.22
N VAL A 134 -14.08 -10.22 3.95
CA VAL A 134 -15.23 -10.03 4.86
C VAL A 134 -16.02 -11.34 5.00
N VAL A 135 -16.33 -12.03 3.90
CA VAL A 135 -17.04 -13.32 3.95
C VAL A 135 -16.23 -14.38 4.71
N ALA A 136 -14.92 -14.45 4.48
CA ALA A 136 -14.04 -15.40 5.17
C ALA A 136 -13.94 -15.16 6.69
N SER A 137 -14.25 -13.94 7.16
CA SER A 137 -14.33 -13.63 8.59
C SER A 137 -15.51 -14.30 9.31
N GLY A 138 -16.48 -14.84 8.57
CA GLY A 138 -17.66 -15.51 9.13
C GLY A 138 -18.65 -14.56 9.82
N SER A 139 -18.45 -13.24 9.71
CA SER A 139 -19.30 -12.22 10.32
C SER A 139 -19.86 -11.27 9.27
N GLN A 140 -21.00 -10.62 9.54
CA GLN A 140 -21.48 -9.48 8.74
C GLN A 140 -20.64 -8.22 8.97
N HIS A 141 -19.64 -8.30 9.84
CA HIS A 141 -18.82 -7.18 10.26
C HIS A 141 -17.46 -7.23 9.57
N PRO A 142 -16.80 -6.07 9.41
CA PRO A 142 -15.43 -6.04 8.91
C PRO A 142 -14.47 -6.87 9.80
N PRO A 143 -13.31 -7.31 9.28
CA PRO A 143 -12.32 -8.11 10.02
C PRO A 143 -11.59 -7.36 11.16
N TRP A 144 -12.14 -6.23 11.60
CA TRP A 144 -11.67 -5.42 12.72
C TRP A 144 -12.86 -4.94 13.54
N TRP A 145 -12.61 -4.66 14.82
CA TRP A 145 -13.60 -4.05 15.70
C TRP A 145 -12.94 -2.95 16.53
N SER A 146 -13.71 -1.93 16.91
CA SER A 146 -13.28 -0.92 17.87
C SER A 146 -13.77 -1.28 19.26
N ASP A 147 -12.91 -1.11 20.26
CA ASP A 147 -13.36 -1.20 21.65
C ASP A 147 -14.16 0.08 21.98
N GLU A 148 -15.48 -0.04 22.10
CA GLU A 148 -16.37 1.07 22.47
C GLU A 148 -16.40 1.31 23.98
N LEU A 149 -15.89 0.36 24.79
CA LEU A 149 -15.90 0.41 26.27
C LEU A 149 -14.64 1.05 26.84
N GLY A 150 -13.59 1.22 26.04
CA GLY A 150 -12.45 2.06 26.37
C GLY A 150 -12.91 3.52 26.43
N SER A 151 -12.88 4.12 27.62
CA SER A 151 -13.16 5.55 27.83
C SER A 151 -12.47 6.40 26.74
N PRO A 152 -13.09 7.48 26.23
CA PRO A 152 -12.43 8.44 25.35
C PRO A 152 -11.40 9.25 26.17
N GLY A 153 -10.32 8.59 26.59
CA GLY A 153 -9.12 9.26 27.04
C GLY A 153 -8.53 9.91 25.81
N GLY A 154 -8.61 11.23 25.72
CA GLY A 154 -8.26 12.06 24.56
C GLY A 154 -6.78 12.06 24.18
N GLU A 155 -6.16 10.88 24.05
CA GLU A 155 -4.78 10.68 23.62
C GLU A 155 -4.66 10.41 22.11
N LEU A 156 -5.75 9.99 21.45
CA LEU A 156 -5.78 9.73 20.01
C LEU A 156 -6.52 10.87 19.29
N PRO A 157 -5.94 11.45 18.23
CA PRO A 157 -6.62 12.45 17.40
C PRO A 157 -7.71 11.84 16.49
N PHE A 158 -8.01 10.55 16.66
CA PHE A 158 -8.97 9.77 15.88
C PHE A 158 -9.83 8.91 16.79
N ALA A 159 -10.90 8.34 16.23
CA ALA A 159 -11.82 7.45 16.93
C ALA A 159 -11.12 6.20 17.50
N ASN A 160 -11.82 5.45 18.37
CA ASN A 160 -11.25 4.33 19.13
C ASN A 160 -10.37 3.39 18.29
N PRO A 161 -9.23 2.91 18.84
CA PRO A 161 -8.30 2.06 18.11
C PRO A 161 -8.97 0.75 17.68
N TYR A 162 -8.49 0.21 16.57
CA TYR A 162 -8.94 -1.07 16.05
C TYR A 162 -8.20 -2.23 16.70
N THR A 163 -8.94 -3.30 16.91
CA THR A 163 -8.41 -4.62 17.24
C THR A 163 -8.65 -5.55 16.06
N PHE A 164 -7.69 -6.44 15.82
CA PHE A 164 -7.75 -7.46 14.79
C PHE A 164 -7.66 -8.84 15.41
N ARG A 165 -8.12 -9.85 14.66
CA ARG A 165 -7.98 -11.27 15.05
C ARG A 165 -6.52 -11.65 15.29
N ASP A 166 -5.63 -11.18 14.43
CA ASP A 166 -4.20 -11.48 14.44
C ASP A 166 -3.42 -10.41 13.66
N GLY A 167 -2.09 -10.43 13.78
CA GLY A 167 -1.22 -9.44 13.15
C GLY A 167 -1.22 -9.49 11.62
N LEU A 168 -1.50 -10.65 11.00
CA LEU A 168 -1.58 -10.78 9.55
C LEU A 168 -2.84 -10.06 9.02
N THR A 169 -3.97 -10.21 9.72
CA THR A 169 -5.21 -9.48 9.43
C THR A 169 -5.01 -7.98 9.54
N GLY A 170 -4.30 -7.53 10.58
CA GLY A 170 -3.93 -6.12 10.74
C GLY A 170 -3.10 -5.60 9.57
N ILE A 171 -1.98 -6.27 9.24
CA ILE A 171 -1.12 -5.90 8.11
C ILE A 171 -1.92 -5.84 6.80
N MET A 172 -2.75 -6.84 6.55
CA MET A 172 -3.57 -6.92 5.34
C MET A 172 -4.49 -5.70 5.19
N MET A 173 -5.16 -5.30 6.28
CA MET A 173 -6.02 -4.12 6.25
C MET A 173 -5.24 -2.82 6.11
N LEU A 174 -4.09 -2.69 6.77
CA LEU A 174 -3.22 -1.52 6.62
C LEU A 174 -2.73 -1.35 5.18
N TYR A 175 -2.33 -2.43 4.51
CA TYR A 175 -1.92 -2.39 3.10
C TYR A 175 -3.09 -2.08 2.17
N TYR A 176 -4.29 -2.57 2.47
CA TYR A 176 -5.49 -2.25 1.71
C TYR A 176 -5.77 -0.74 1.78
N TRP A 177 -5.89 -0.18 2.99
CA TRP A 177 -6.16 1.26 3.16
C TRP A 177 -5.06 2.15 2.58
N MET A 178 -3.78 1.78 2.78
CA MET A 178 -2.65 2.45 2.14
C MET A 178 -2.81 2.50 0.62
N SER A 179 -3.17 1.37 0.01
CA SER A 179 -3.32 1.27 -1.44
C SER A 179 -4.53 2.07 -1.93
N GLN A 180 -5.64 2.09 -1.18
CA GLN A 180 -6.81 2.91 -1.51
C GLN A 180 -6.49 4.41 -1.48
N ILE A 181 -5.75 4.91 -0.48
CA ILE A 181 -5.34 6.34 -0.44
C ILE A 181 -4.60 6.73 -1.72
N LEU A 182 -3.59 5.94 -2.10
CA LEU A 182 -2.79 6.21 -3.29
C LEU A 182 -3.61 6.07 -4.58
N PHE A 183 -4.51 5.09 -4.63
CA PHE A 183 -5.39 4.81 -5.76
C PHE A 183 -6.42 5.92 -5.96
N HIS A 184 -7.14 6.34 -4.92
CA HIS A 184 -8.16 7.38 -4.98
C HIS A 184 -7.54 8.71 -5.42
N ARG A 185 -6.37 9.07 -4.87
CA ARG A 185 -5.62 10.25 -5.30
C ARG A 185 -5.26 10.19 -6.79
N CYS A 186 -4.91 9.02 -7.30
CA CYS A 186 -4.62 8.82 -8.72
C CYS A 186 -5.87 9.03 -9.58
N VAL A 187 -7.03 8.52 -9.16
CA VAL A 187 -8.31 8.71 -9.86
C VAL A 187 -8.71 10.18 -9.88
N GLU A 188 -8.61 10.89 -8.75
CA GLU A 188 -8.87 12.33 -8.68
C GLU A 188 -7.99 13.13 -9.66
N CYS A 189 -6.68 12.84 -9.69
CA CYS A 189 -5.74 13.51 -10.60
C CYS A 189 -6.08 13.25 -12.07
N LEU A 190 -6.45 12.02 -12.43
CA LEU A 190 -6.88 11.65 -13.77
C LEU A 190 -8.18 12.34 -14.16
N HIS A 191 -9.16 12.34 -13.27
CA HIS A 191 -10.43 13.03 -13.45
C HIS A 191 -10.19 14.52 -13.71
N ALA A 192 -9.40 15.18 -12.86
CA ALA A 192 -9.04 16.58 -13.07
C ALA A 192 -8.34 16.82 -14.41
N ALA A 193 -7.42 15.94 -14.83
CA ALA A 193 -6.70 16.06 -16.09
C ALA A 193 -7.59 15.88 -17.34
N ILE A 194 -8.60 15.02 -17.27
CA ILE A 194 -9.55 14.77 -18.36
C ILE A 194 -10.42 16.00 -18.64
N PHE A 195 -10.89 16.64 -17.56
CA PHE A 195 -11.78 17.80 -17.62
C PHE A 195 -11.04 19.15 -17.80
N GLN A 196 -9.72 19.14 -17.87
CA GLN A 196 -8.96 20.33 -18.26
C GLN A 196 -9.32 20.75 -19.70
N PRO A 197 -9.50 22.06 -19.95
CA PRO A 197 -9.77 22.57 -21.30
C PRO A 197 -8.55 22.31 -22.18
N VAL A 198 -8.80 21.74 -23.35
CA VAL A 198 -7.72 21.34 -24.26
C VAL A 198 -7.27 22.51 -25.13
N VAL A 199 -5.96 22.63 -25.35
CA VAL A 199 -5.34 23.76 -26.07
C VAL A 199 -5.31 23.58 -27.59
N ASP A 200 -5.45 22.34 -28.09
CA ASP A 200 -5.26 21.97 -29.51
C ASP A 200 -6.53 21.45 -30.20
N ALA A 201 -7.68 21.49 -29.52
CA ALA A 201 -8.98 21.09 -30.06
C ALA A 201 -9.96 22.27 -29.99
N TYR A 202 -10.06 23.01 -31.10
CA TYR A 202 -11.05 24.08 -31.28
C TYR A 202 -12.03 23.67 -32.39
N PRO A 203 -13.36 23.85 -32.21
CA PRO A 203 -14.03 24.51 -31.09
C PRO A 203 -14.35 23.62 -29.87
N ASP A 204 -14.26 22.28 -30.00
CA ASP A 204 -14.68 21.34 -28.96
C ASP A 204 -13.59 21.10 -27.89
N MET A 205 -13.40 22.11 -27.03
CA MET A 205 -12.39 22.11 -25.98
C MET A 205 -12.73 21.21 -24.77
N TRP A 206 -13.98 20.78 -24.64
CA TRP A 206 -14.49 20.01 -23.50
C TRP A 206 -14.64 18.52 -23.84
N PRO A 207 -14.44 17.60 -22.87
CA PRO A 207 -14.53 16.18 -23.13
C PRO A 207 -15.98 15.70 -23.29
N ASN A 208 -16.22 14.81 -24.25
CA ASN A 208 -17.39 13.93 -24.27
C ASN A 208 -16.96 12.56 -23.75
N LEU A 209 -17.24 12.27 -22.47
CA LEU A 209 -16.85 10.99 -21.87
C LEU A 209 -17.87 9.90 -22.18
N PRO A 210 -17.42 8.69 -22.59
CA PRO A 210 -18.30 7.53 -22.71
C PRO A 210 -18.90 7.19 -21.33
N PRO A 211 -20.12 6.60 -21.28
CA PRO A 211 -20.78 6.26 -20.02
C PRO A 211 -19.94 5.38 -19.09
N SER A 212 -19.06 4.54 -19.65
CA SER A 212 -18.17 3.66 -18.89
C SER A 212 -17.07 4.39 -18.10
N LEU A 213 -16.79 5.66 -18.43
CA LEU A 213 -15.79 6.50 -17.75
C LEU A 213 -16.42 7.58 -16.87
N GLN A 214 -17.75 7.60 -16.75
CA GLN A 214 -18.45 8.51 -15.86
C GLN A 214 -18.37 7.95 -14.44
N ILE A 215 -17.65 8.67 -13.58
CA ILE A 215 -17.45 8.32 -12.17
C ILE A 215 -18.07 9.41 -11.30
N ASP A 216 -18.45 9.05 -10.06
CA ASP A 216 -18.79 10.03 -9.03
C ASP A 216 -17.51 10.41 -8.26
N PRO A 217 -16.98 11.64 -8.41
CA PRO A 217 -15.73 12.04 -7.77
C PRO A 217 -15.78 11.98 -6.24
N ASN A 218 -16.97 12.09 -5.64
CA ASN A 218 -17.13 12.09 -4.18
C ASN A 218 -16.75 10.76 -3.56
N GLN A 219 -16.82 9.66 -4.31
CA GLN A 219 -16.45 8.33 -3.83
C GLN A 219 -14.95 8.18 -3.55
N TYR A 220 -14.12 9.07 -4.12
CA TYR A 220 -12.66 9.05 -3.98
C TYR A 220 -12.12 10.08 -2.98
N GLN A 221 -13.00 10.77 -2.24
CA GLN A 221 -12.64 11.82 -1.28
C GLN A 221 -12.58 11.35 0.18
N ASP A 222 -12.54 10.04 0.40
CA ASP A 222 -12.49 9.35 1.71
C ASP A 222 -11.06 9.20 2.27
N GLY A 223 -10.07 9.89 1.68
CA GLY A 223 -8.65 9.76 2.06
C GLY A 223 -8.39 9.98 3.55
N ARG A 224 -9.12 10.89 4.21
CA ARG A 224 -8.99 11.16 5.65
C ARG A 224 -9.47 9.98 6.50
N ASP A 225 -10.57 9.35 6.10
CA ASP A 225 -11.10 8.17 6.79
C ASP A 225 -10.16 6.98 6.62
N LEU A 226 -9.61 6.78 5.42
CA LEU A 226 -8.61 5.75 5.16
C LEU A 226 -7.32 5.98 5.97
N ALA A 227 -6.82 7.22 6.04
CA ALA A 227 -5.64 7.55 6.83
C ALA A 227 -5.90 7.37 8.35
N ALA A 228 -7.10 7.73 8.81
CA ALA A 228 -7.52 7.48 10.18
C ALA A 228 -7.60 5.98 10.47
N ASN A 229 -8.13 5.17 9.54
CA ASN A 229 -8.18 3.72 9.68
C ASN A 229 -6.79 3.10 9.86
N ILE A 230 -5.79 3.57 9.08
CA ILE A 230 -4.40 3.19 9.26
C ILE A 230 -3.96 3.50 10.70
N CYS A 231 -4.12 4.75 11.15
CA CYS A 231 -3.69 5.16 12.49
C CYS A 231 -4.35 4.33 13.60
N ARG A 232 -5.66 4.07 13.48
CA ARG A 232 -6.44 3.24 14.41
C ARG A 232 -5.95 1.80 14.47
N GLY A 233 -5.41 1.25 13.37
CA GLY A 233 -4.94 -0.13 13.30
C GLY A 233 -3.46 -0.35 13.64
N LEU A 234 -2.65 0.70 13.65
CA LEU A 234 -1.19 0.59 13.74
C LEU A 234 -0.70 -0.04 15.07
N ASP A 235 -1.21 0.40 16.22
CA ASP A 235 -0.72 -0.11 17.52
C ASP A 235 -1.13 -1.57 17.76
N ALA A 236 -2.37 -1.96 17.44
CA ALA A 236 -2.81 -3.35 17.57
C ALA A 236 -2.02 -4.29 16.65
N THR A 237 -1.72 -3.84 15.44
CA THR A 237 -0.90 -4.60 14.48
C THR A 237 0.55 -4.71 14.97
N LEU A 238 1.14 -3.62 15.48
CA LEU A 238 2.51 -3.60 16.00
C LEU A 238 2.68 -4.57 17.18
N ASN A 239 1.68 -4.68 18.04
CA ASN A 239 1.70 -5.54 19.21
C ASN A 239 1.60 -7.03 18.86
N SER A 240 0.88 -7.37 17.78
CA SER A 240 0.58 -8.75 17.39
C SER A 240 1.48 -9.30 16.28
N THR A 241 2.17 -8.45 15.53
CA THR A 241 3.02 -8.88 14.40
C THR A 241 4.44 -9.29 14.83
N THR A 242 5.02 -10.21 14.07
CA THR A 242 6.45 -10.54 14.07
C THR A 242 7.23 -9.81 12.97
N GLN A 243 6.54 -9.08 12.08
CA GLN A 243 7.08 -8.36 10.94
C GLN A 243 6.78 -6.85 11.08
N PRO A 244 7.42 -6.14 12.03
CA PRO A 244 7.11 -4.73 12.30
C PRO A 244 7.48 -3.83 11.12
N ASP A 245 8.48 -4.19 10.32
CA ASP A 245 8.93 -3.47 9.12
C ASP A 245 7.81 -3.23 8.10
N MET A 246 6.85 -4.16 8.01
CA MET A 246 5.69 -4.04 7.11
C MET A 246 4.74 -2.88 7.48
N LEU A 247 4.85 -2.31 8.69
CA LEU A 247 4.04 -1.17 9.11
C LEU A 247 4.62 0.17 8.63
N LEU A 248 5.88 0.18 8.17
CA LEU A 248 6.56 1.40 7.74
C LEU A 248 5.86 2.05 6.55
N ALA A 249 5.49 1.26 5.53
CA ALA A 249 4.87 1.79 4.32
C ALA A 249 3.48 2.39 4.58
N PRO A 250 2.52 1.68 5.21
CA PRO A 250 1.22 2.27 5.55
C PRO A 250 1.33 3.51 6.44
N MET A 251 2.19 3.48 7.47
CA MET A 251 2.45 4.63 8.34
C MET A 251 2.99 5.83 7.53
N THR A 252 3.92 5.60 6.60
CA THR A 252 4.50 6.67 5.78
C THR A 252 3.45 7.30 4.87
N VAL A 253 2.58 6.51 4.25
CA VAL A 253 1.50 7.06 3.40
C VAL A 253 0.51 7.88 4.21
N ALA A 254 0.10 7.41 5.39
CA ALA A 254 -0.78 8.20 6.27
C ALA A 254 -0.10 9.51 6.72
N LEU A 255 1.19 9.46 7.04
CA LEU A 255 1.95 10.64 7.45
C LEU A 255 2.07 11.66 6.32
N ASP A 256 2.43 11.21 5.11
CA ASP A 256 2.51 12.06 3.93
C ASP A 256 1.14 12.68 3.60
N PHE A 257 0.05 11.91 3.72
CA PHE A 257 -1.31 12.40 3.54
C PHE A 257 -1.67 13.54 4.51
N TYR A 258 -1.43 13.38 5.81
CA TYR A 258 -1.70 14.46 6.77
C TYR A 258 -0.76 15.66 6.61
N ARG A 259 0.49 15.44 6.17
CA ARG A 259 1.41 16.53 5.84
C ARG A 259 0.90 17.36 4.66
N ASP A 260 0.33 16.73 3.64
CA ASP A 260 -0.29 17.41 2.50
C ASP A 260 -1.54 18.21 2.91
N ILE A 261 -2.38 17.64 3.78
CA ILE A 261 -3.52 18.37 4.37
C ILE A 261 -3.05 19.57 5.19
N ASN A 262 -2.04 19.40 6.03
CA ASN A 262 -1.50 20.48 6.86
C ASN A 262 -0.89 21.60 6.01
N ALA A 263 -0.19 21.25 4.92
CA ALA A 263 0.39 22.22 4.00
C ALA A 263 -0.68 23.06 3.27
N THR A 264 -1.85 22.47 3.00
CA THR A 264 -2.93 23.13 2.25
C THR A 264 -3.95 23.85 3.14
N SER A 265 -4.20 23.35 4.35
CA SER A 265 -5.32 23.78 5.21
C SER A 265 -4.97 23.99 6.68
N GLN A 266 -3.71 23.77 7.09
CA GLN A 266 -3.26 23.82 8.50
C GLN A 266 -3.98 22.84 9.44
N ASP A 267 -4.59 21.79 8.90
CA ASP A 267 -5.26 20.71 9.62
C ASP A 267 -4.37 19.45 9.66
N GLY A 268 -4.65 18.49 10.55
CA GLY A 268 -3.93 17.22 10.63
C GLY A 268 -2.68 17.22 11.53
N VAL A 269 -2.41 18.30 12.26
CA VAL A 269 -1.20 18.46 13.08
C VAL A 269 -1.12 17.42 14.20
N LEU A 270 -2.25 17.09 14.83
CA LEU A 270 -2.27 16.11 15.92
C LEU A 270 -1.98 14.70 15.40
N GLU A 271 -2.53 14.34 14.25
CA GLU A 271 -2.30 13.07 13.57
C GLU A 271 -0.83 12.92 13.15
N ILE A 272 -0.20 13.99 12.66
CA ILE A 272 1.24 14.03 12.37
C ILE A 272 2.05 13.75 13.63
N LEU A 273 1.78 14.45 14.74
CA LEU A 273 2.49 14.24 16.01
C LEU A 273 2.33 12.81 16.53
N TRP A 274 1.13 12.24 16.39
CA TRP A 274 0.85 10.87 16.79
C TRP A 274 1.64 9.86 15.95
N LEU A 275 1.67 10.03 14.61
CA LEU A 275 2.42 9.16 13.70
C LEU A 275 3.94 9.24 13.93
N GLU A 276 4.47 10.42 14.23
CA GLU A 276 5.89 10.58 14.61
C GLU A 276 6.20 9.89 15.94
N ALA A 277 5.27 9.91 16.91
CA ALA A 277 5.41 9.13 18.14
C ALA A 277 5.32 7.61 17.86
N PHE A 278 4.43 7.18 16.96
CA PHE A 278 4.32 5.78 16.54
C PHE A 278 5.61 5.29 15.87
N LYS A 279 6.26 6.11 15.03
CA LYS A 279 7.55 5.79 14.40
C LYS A 279 8.62 5.40 15.43
N ARG A 280 8.64 6.05 16.61
CA ARG A 280 9.54 5.69 17.71
C ARG A 280 9.18 4.34 18.31
N ARG A 281 7.88 4.05 18.52
CA ARG A 281 7.41 2.73 19.00
C ARG A 281 7.79 1.61 18.04
N LEU A 282 7.64 1.86 16.74
CA LEU A 282 8.03 0.94 15.68
C LEU A 282 9.55 0.64 15.73
N ALA A 283 10.39 1.66 15.85
CA ALA A 283 11.84 1.49 15.97
C ALA A 283 12.24 0.69 17.22
N MET A 284 11.59 0.95 18.37
CA MET A 284 11.83 0.19 19.61
C MET A 284 11.46 -1.29 19.45
N LYS A 285 10.32 -1.60 18.82
CA LYS A 285 9.91 -2.99 18.53
C LYS A 285 10.90 -3.69 17.61
N GLY A 286 11.35 -3.01 16.54
CA GLY A 286 12.36 -3.53 15.63
C GLY A 286 13.68 -3.86 16.34
N GLN A 287 14.17 -2.94 17.18
CA GLN A 287 15.40 -3.15 17.95
C GLN A 287 15.27 -4.31 18.95
N HIS A 288 14.11 -4.43 19.59
CA HIS A 288 13.82 -5.54 20.51
C HIS A 288 13.90 -6.89 19.79
N ILE A 289 13.24 -7.03 18.63
CA ILE A 289 13.28 -8.25 17.82
C ILE A 289 14.72 -8.55 17.37
N ALA A 290 15.45 -7.55 16.88
CA ALA A 290 16.85 -7.73 16.47
C ALA A 290 17.74 -8.23 17.62
N THR A 291 17.54 -7.69 18.83
CA THR A 291 18.29 -8.08 20.03
C THR A 291 17.97 -9.53 20.43
N VAL A 292 16.70 -9.93 20.36
CA VAL A 292 16.27 -11.32 20.60
C VAL A 292 16.92 -12.28 19.59
N LEU A 293 16.93 -11.93 18.30
CA LEU A 293 17.53 -12.76 17.25
C LEU A 293 19.05 -12.88 17.37
N GLN A 294 19.75 -11.81 17.77
CA GLN A 294 21.19 -11.82 18.01
C GLN A 294 21.58 -12.61 19.28
N GLY A 295 20.70 -12.64 20.28
CA GLY A 295 20.89 -13.41 21.51
C GLY A 295 20.71 -14.92 21.35
N GLN A 296 20.09 -15.39 20.26
CA GLN A 296 19.92 -16.82 19.98
C GLN A 296 21.19 -17.41 19.37
N ARG A 297 21.70 -18.50 19.95
CA ARG A 297 22.78 -19.29 19.33
C ARG A 297 22.16 -20.21 18.27
N TRP A 298 22.24 -19.81 17.00
CA TRP A 298 21.71 -20.51 15.83
C TRP A 298 22.29 -21.91 15.55
N VAL A 299 23.09 -22.47 16.47
CA VAL A 299 23.84 -23.72 16.30
C VAL A 299 22.93 -24.96 16.32
N GLU A 300 21.68 -24.86 16.78
CA GLU A 300 20.79 -26.03 16.92
C GLU A 300 19.70 -26.16 15.84
N VAL A 301 19.50 -25.14 14.98
CA VAL A 301 18.44 -25.16 13.95
C VAL A 301 18.89 -25.88 12.67
N ALA A 302 20.19 -26.07 12.44
CA ALA A 302 20.73 -26.77 11.27
C ALA A 302 20.60 -28.32 11.33
N ARG A 303 19.80 -28.87 12.24
CA ARG A 303 19.58 -30.32 12.40
C ARG A 303 18.17 -30.81 12.02
N PHE A 304 17.32 -29.94 11.45
CA PHE A 304 16.01 -30.32 10.94
C PHE A 304 15.83 -29.86 9.49
#